data_AF-A0A496Y7A9-F1
#
_entry.id   AF-A0A496Y7A9-F1
#
_cell.length_a   1.000
_cell.length_b   1.000
_cell.length_c   1.000
_cell.angle_alpha   90.00
_cell.angle_beta   90.00
_cell.angle_gamma   90.00
#
_symmetry.space_group_name_H-M   'P 1'
#
loop_
_entity.id
_entity.type
_entity.pdbx_description
1 polymer ?
#
loop_
_entity_poly.entity_id
_entity_poly.type
_entity_poly.pdbx_seq_one_letter_code
_entity_poly.pdbx_strand_id
1 'polypeptide(L)'
;MVNHSFQHDWEPTLCVPDPQKSCFACCPPIRPAGYEHIQYRTIVQRMLRENTREFDRQNRDPRPITGFSCWALGYLDDHCRLVGCLLHPARHQGEDFRFLTGYGEKCRREDCPESSIFLELPVEARRFWLHLADGLGSFEYSSRRFNPLFHLLGWGSALLGTIVVKENKEHLSPEHLSKTYPVLQSGVAPRANAYLLKGITRQRGIESLRGTLFERRFEDFSAHLMQHLSELPWQGDAPFTHLLSLDPLFLDLLRLGAGIKRIHDDLAISLKKEVDEQLSSFIGKLEA
;
A
#
# COMPACT_ATOMS: atom_id res chain seq x y z
N MET A 1 23.16 -33.15 -15.23
CA MET A 1 22.07 -32.75 -14.32
C MET A 1 22.72 -32.18 -13.06
N VAL A 2 22.86 -30.86 -13.01
CA VAL A 2 23.30 -30.15 -11.81
C VAL A 2 22.12 -29.28 -11.44
N ASN A 3 21.42 -29.67 -10.37
CA ASN A 3 20.39 -28.86 -9.74
C ASN A 3 21.10 -27.66 -9.11
N HIS A 4 21.25 -26.57 -9.87
CA HIS A 4 21.52 -25.28 -9.26
C HIS A 4 20.20 -24.77 -8.69
N SER A 5 19.95 -25.09 -7.44
CA SER A 5 19.10 -24.30 -6.56
C SER A 5 19.70 -22.89 -6.48
N PHE A 6 19.34 -22.02 -7.42
CA PHE A 6 19.56 -20.58 -7.32
C PHE A 6 18.64 -20.03 -6.22
N GLN A 7 19.02 -20.22 -4.96
CA GLN A 7 18.59 -19.33 -3.87
C GLN A 7 19.35 -18.03 -4.04
N HIS A 8 18.94 -17.21 -5.01
CA HIS A 8 19.26 -15.80 -4.93
C HIS A 8 18.36 -15.23 -3.83
N ASP A 9 18.97 -14.88 -2.71
CA ASP A 9 18.39 -14.03 -1.65
C ASP A 9 18.06 -12.65 -2.25
N TRP A 10 17.04 -12.60 -3.10
CA TRP A 10 16.45 -11.34 -3.50
C TRP A 10 15.63 -10.84 -2.31
N GLU A 11 15.96 -9.64 -1.87
CA GLU A 11 15.10 -8.93 -0.94
C GLU A 11 13.70 -8.79 -1.57
N PRO A 12 12.63 -9.20 -0.88
CA PRO A 12 11.30 -9.10 -1.44
C PRO A 12 10.95 -7.63 -1.66
N THR A 13 10.33 -7.37 -2.81
CA THR A 13 9.75 -6.07 -3.14
C THR A 13 8.30 -6.25 -3.51
N LEU A 14 7.47 -5.22 -3.34
CA LEU A 14 6.06 -5.30 -3.69
C LEU A 14 5.85 -5.15 -5.20
N CYS A 15 6.57 -4.22 -5.83
CA CYS A 15 6.27 -3.78 -7.19
C CYS A 15 7.17 -4.39 -8.29
N VAL A 16 8.38 -4.83 -7.96
CA VAL A 16 9.29 -5.38 -8.97
C VAL A 16 8.77 -6.75 -9.41
N PRO A 17 8.65 -7.00 -10.73
CA PRO A 17 8.26 -8.30 -11.22
C PRO A 17 9.32 -9.36 -10.91
N ASP A 18 8.87 -10.52 -10.49
CA ASP A 18 9.69 -11.72 -10.28
C ASP A 18 8.97 -12.95 -10.91
N PRO A 19 9.55 -14.17 -10.84
CA PRO A 19 8.95 -15.35 -11.46
C PRO A 19 7.57 -15.76 -10.91
N GLN A 20 7.14 -15.23 -9.76
CA GLN A 20 5.90 -15.62 -9.08
C GLN A 20 4.85 -14.51 -9.06
N LYS A 21 5.29 -13.24 -9.01
CA LYS A 21 4.39 -12.09 -8.90
C LYS A 21 4.82 -10.92 -9.79
N SER A 22 3.85 -10.09 -10.14
CA SER A 22 4.11 -8.84 -10.83
C SER A 22 3.01 -7.82 -10.59
N CYS A 23 3.43 -6.59 -10.24
CA CYS A 23 2.54 -5.46 -10.06
C CYS A 23 2.67 -4.50 -11.24
N PHE A 24 1.55 -3.94 -11.68
CA PHE A 24 1.51 -2.86 -12.67
C PHE A 24 0.54 -1.73 -12.30
N ALA A 25 0.13 -1.65 -11.03
CA ALA A 25 -0.88 -0.73 -10.52
C ALA A 25 -0.61 0.74 -10.87
N CYS A 26 0.65 1.17 -10.74
CA CYS A 26 1.07 2.56 -10.92
C CYS A 26 1.83 2.79 -12.24
N CYS A 27 1.85 1.79 -13.13
CA CYS A 27 2.55 1.88 -14.40
C CYS A 27 1.94 2.99 -15.28
N PRO A 28 2.77 3.77 -16.01
CA PRO A 28 2.32 4.82 -16.89
C PRO A 28 1.23 4.40 -17.91
N PRO A 29 0.49 5.36 -18.46
CA PRO A 29 0.52 6.81 -18.18
C PRO A 29 -0.10 7.19 -16.82
N ILE A 30 -0.12 8.48 -16.49
CA ILE A 30 -0.87 8.98 -15.31
C ILE A 30 -2.36 8.68 -15.51
N ARG A 31 -3.02 8.15 -14.48
CA ARG A 31 -4.43 7.75 -14.53
C ARG A 31 -5.29 8.57 -13.56
N PRO A 32 -6.61 8.70 -13.80
CA PRO A 32 -7.51 9.34 -12.85
C PRO A 32 -7.50 8.67 -11.48
N ALA A 33 -7.83 9.44 -10.44
CA ALA A 33 -7.99 8.90 -9.09
C ALA A 33 -9.07 7.78 -9.07
N GLY A 34 -8.78 6.68 -8.37
CA GLY A 34 -9.69 5.54 -8.28
C GLY A 34 -9.69 4.60 -9.50
N TYR A 35 -8.88 4.86 -10.52
CA TYR A 35 -8.72 3.92 -11.64
C TYR A 35 -8.10 2.60 -11.16
N GLU A 36 -8.73 1.49 -11.53
CA GLU A 36 -8.27 0.13 -11.23
C GLU A 36 -8.22 -0.71 -12.53
N HIS A 37 -7.06 -1.26 -12.87
CA HIS A 37 -6.87 -2.02 -14.12
C HIS A 37 -7.85 -3.19 -14.27
N ILE A 38 -8.22 -3.82 -13.16
CA ILE A 38 -9.14 -4.96 -13.13
C ILE A 38 -10.56 -4.59 -13.59
N GLN A 39 -10.99 -3.33 -13.46
CA GLN A 39 -12.29 -2.87 -13.97
C GLN A 39 -12.37 -2.91 -15.50
N TYR A 40 -11.22 -2.82 -16.18
CA TYR A 40 -11.10 -2.80 -17.64
C TYR A 40 -10.39 -4.05 -18.16
N ARG A 41 -10.45 -5.16 -17.41
CA ARG A 41 -9.63 -6.37 -17.61
C ARG A 41 -9.54 -6.79 -19.07
N THR A 42 -10.66 -6.96 -19.76
CA THR A 42 -10.68 -7.46 -21.14
C THR A 42 -9.93 -6.56 -22.12
N ILE A 43 -10.16 -5.24 -22.03
CA ILE A 43 -9.48 -4.26 -22.90
C ILE A 43 -7.99 -4.20 -22.57
N VAL A 44 -7.65 -4.20 -21.28
CA VAL A 44 -6.25 -4.19 -20.83
C VAL A 44 -5.54 -5.47 -21.26
N GLN A 45 -6.15 -6.64 -21.11
CA GLN A 45 -5.57 -7.91 -21.57
C GLN A 45 -5.29 -7.90 -23.08
N ARG A 46 -6.21 -7.40 -23.89
CA ARG A 46 -6.00 -7.27 -25.34
C ARG A 46 -4.79 -6.37 -25.64
N MET A 47 -4.75 -5.18 -25.05
CA MET A 47 -3.63 -4.24 -25.18
C MET A 47 -2.30 -4.88 -24.76
N LEU A 48 -2.27 -5.61 -23.64
CA LEU A 48 -1.06 -6.30 -23.18
C LEU A 48 -0.58 -7.36 -24.18
N ARG A 49 -1.49 -8.11 -24.81
CA ARG A 49 -1.15 -9.09 -25.86
C ARG A 49 -0.56 -8.40 -27.09
N GLU A 50 -1.20 -7.32 -27.54
CA GLU A 50 -0.73 -6.52 -28.68
C GLU A 50 0.67 -5.96 -28.41
N ASN A 51 0.87 -5.29 -27.27
CA ASN A 51 2.17 -4.78 -26.84
C ASN A 51 3.23 -5.88 -26.77
N THR A 52 2.91 -7.05 -26.20
CA THR A 52 3.85 -8.17 -26.07
C THR A 52 4.26 -8.72 -27.44
N ARG A 53 3.32 -8.82 -28.37
CA ARG A 53 3.56 -9.32 -29.74
C ARG A 53 4.39 -8.34 -30.57
N GLU A 54 4.13 -7.05 -30.43
CA GLU A 54 4.81 -6.00 -31.20
C GLU A 54 6.16 -5.58 -30.60
N PHE A 55 6.49 -6.07 -29.39
CA PHE A 55 7.69 -5.67 -28.70
C PHE A 55 8.95 -6.26 -29.35
N ASP A 56 9.71 -5.40 -30.02
CA ASP A 56 11.05 -5.71 -30.50
C ASP A 56 12.10 -5.37 -29.43
N ARG A 57 12.77 -6.42 -28.92
CA ARG A 57 13.85 -6.31 -27.91
C ARG A 57 15.11 -5.64 -28.43
N GLN A 58 15.33 -5.57 -29.74
CA GLN A 58 16.51 -4.96 -30.34
C GLN A 58 16.29 -3.50 -30.67
N ASN A 59 15.03 -3.08 -30.81
CA ASN A 59 14.71 -1.70 -31.05
C ASN A 59 15.12 -0.82 -29.85
N ARG A 60 15.88 0.25 -30.13
CA ARG A 60 16.36 1.24 -29.17
C ARG A 60 15.89 2.65 -29.50
N ASP A 61 14.99 2.78 -30.46
CA ASP A 61 14.44 4.07 -30.85
C ASP A 61 13.46 4.57 -29.76
N PRO A 62 13.65 5.80 -29.25
CA PRO A 62 12.71 6.39 -28.32
C PRO A 62 11.30 6.47 -28.93
N ARG A 63 10.32 5.94 -28.21
CA ARG A 63 8.91 5.99 -28.58
C ARG A 63 8.12 6.54 -27.38
N PRO A 64 7.90 7.86 -27.29
CA PRO A 64 7.10 8.43 -26.22
C PRO A 64 5.70 7.81 -26.14
N ILE A 65 5.17 7.65 -24.93
CA ILE A 65 3.79 7.21 -24.75
C ILE A 65 2.84 8.32 -25.23
N THR A 66 2.15 8.08 -26.34
CA THR A 66 1.11 8.96 -26.89
C THR A 66 -0.25 8.29 -26.72
N GLY A 67 -0.88 8.41 -25.55
CA GLY A 67 -2.21 7.83 -25.30
C GLY A 67 -2.42 7.35 -23.85
N PHE A 68 -3.37 6.43 -23.67
CA PHE A 68 -3.82 5.94 -22.36
C PHE A 68 -3.13 4.64 -21.89
N SER A 69 -2.14 4.17 -22.65
CA SER A 69 -1.40 2.93 -22.38
C SER A 69 0.09 3.07 -22.63
N CYS A 70 0.90 2.48 -21.74
CA CYS A 70 2.32 2.30 -22.00
C CYS A 70 2.52 1.11 -22.93
N TRP A 71 3.13 1.33 -24.09
CA TRP A 71 3.45 0.26 -25.04
C TRP A 71 4.47 -0.75 -24.50
N ALA A 72 5.27 -0.36 -23.51
CA ALA A 72 6.23 -1.24 -22.86
C ALA A 72 5.60 -2.09 -21.74
N LEU A 73 4.29 -1.98 -21.48
CA LEU A 73 3.60 -2.84 -20.54
C LEU A 73 3.05 -4.07 -21.29
N GLY A 74 3.42 -5.27 -20.86
CA GLY A 74 3.03 -6.52 -21.53
C GLY A 74 3.14 -7.73 -20.62
N TYR A 75 2.97 -8.91 -21.20
CA TYR A 75 3.15 -10.18 -20.52
C TYR A 75 4.64 -10.53 -20.44
N LEU A 76 5.05 -10.97 -19.25
CA LEU A 76 6.45 -11.30 -18.95
C LEU A 76 6.75 -12.78 -19.18
N ASP A 77 5.73 -13.61 -19.33
CA ASP A 77 5.80 -15.05 -19.61
C ASP A 77 4.88 -15.45 -20.77
N ASP A 78 5.19 -16.60 -21.38
CA ASP A 78 4.49 -17.14 -22.55
C ASP A 78 3.06 -17.62 -22.23
N HIS A 79 2.76 -17.87 -20.95
CA HIS A 79 1.44 -18.28 -20.48
C HIS A 79 0.52 -17.10 -20.15
N CYS A 80 0.97 -15.86 -20.39
CA CYS A 80 0.23 -14.64 -20.11
C CYS A 80 -0.23 -14.51 -18.65
N ARG A 81 0.58 -14.92 -17.67
CA ARG A 81 0.23 -14.86 -16.24
C ARG A 81 0.74 -13.59 -15.55
N LEU A 82 2.00 -13.25 -15.81
CA LEU A 82 2.74 -12.14 -15.25
C LEU A 82 2.68 -10.94 -16.19
N VAL A 83 2.33 -9.79 -15.64
CA VAL A 83 2.20 -8.52 -16.36
C VAL A 83 3.17 -7.51 -15.76
N GLY A 84 3.99 -6.89 -16.61
CA GLY A 84 4.88 -5.83 -16.15
C GLY A 84 5.59 -5.13 -17.30
N CYS A 85 6.59 -4.34 -16.95
CA CYS A 85 7.33 -3.55 -17.92
C CYS A 85 8.35 -4.42 -18.67
N LEU A 86 8.19 -4.52 -19.99
CA LEU A 86 9.08 -5.22 -20.91
C LEU A 86 10.46 -4.56 -21.01
N LEU A 87 10.58 -3.30 -20.59
CA LEU A 87 11.82 -2.52 -20.52
C LEU A 87 12.41 -2.44 -19.10
N HIS A 88 11.84 -3.16 -18.12
CA HIS A 88 12.28 -3.05 -16.73
C HIS A 88 13.72 -3.55 -16.54
N PRO A 89 14.57 -2.91 -15.72
CA PRO A 89 15.94 -3.37 -15.44
C PRO A 89 16.04 -4.83 -15.03
N ALA A 90 15.08 -5.31 -14.23
CA ALA A 90 14.97 -6.71 -13.81
C ALA A 90 14.88 -7.71 -14.98
N ARG A 91 14.53 -7.26 -16.19
CA ARG A 91 14.45 -8.06 -17.42
C ARG A 91 15.70 -7.96 -18.29
N HIS A 92 16.59 -7.02 -18.00
CA HIS A 92 17.71 -6.63 -18.85
C HIS A 92 19.03 -6.58 -18.07
N GLN A 93 19.22 -7.51 -17.13
CA GLN A 93 20.47 -7.62 -16.36
C GLN A 93 20.86 -6.32 -15.64
N GLY A 94 19.87 -5.53 -15.22
CA GLY A 94 20.06 -4.24 -14.55
C GLY A 94 20.13 -3.03 -15.49
N GLU A 95 20.16 -3.22 -16.81
CA GLU A 95 20.14 -2.12 -17.77
C GLU A 95 18.73 -1.50 -17.87
N ASP A 96 18.63 -0.18 -17.63
CA ASP A 96 17.35 0.52 -17.61
C ASP A 96 16.99 1.09 -18.99
N PHE A 97 16.10 0.41 -19.70
CA PHE A 97 15.58 0.90 -20.99
C PHE A 97 14.28 1.70 -20.87
N ARG A 98 13.77 1.97 -19.66
CA ARG A 98 12.49 2.67 -19.47
C ARG A 98 12.50 4.10 -20.02
N PHE A 99 13.69 4.70 -20.23
CA PHE A 99 13.83 6.01 -20.87
C PHE A 99 13.21 6.07 -22.28
N LEU A 100 13.16 4.94 -23.00
CA LEU A 100 12.57 4.86 -24.35
C LEU A 100 11.09 5.23 -24.38
N THR A 101 10.39 5.13 -23.25
CA THR A 101 8.95 5.45 -23.14
C THR A 101 8.67 6.96 -23.02
N GLY A 102 9.68 7.78 -22.80
CA GLY A 102 9.52 9.18 -22.36
C GLY A 102 9.08 9.35 -20.90
N TYR A 103 8.84 8.25 -20.17
CA TYR A 103 8.44 8.23 -18.75
C TYR A 103 9.52 7.66 -17.83
N GLY A 104 10.75 7.45 -18.32
CA GLY A 104 11.84 6.80 -17.57
C GLY A 104 12.11 7.44 -16.20
N GLU A 105 12.16 8.78 -16.12
CA GLU A 105 12.31 9.52 -14.86
C GLU A 105 11.18 9.23 -13.87
N LYS A 106 9.92 9.31 -14.33
CA LYS A 106 8.76 8.97 -13.49
C LYS A 106 8.87 7.53 -12.97
N CYS A 107 9.21 6.58 -13.84
CA CYS A 107 9.34 5.17 -13.49
C CYS A 107 10.47 4.88 -12.50
N ARG A 108 11.49 5.74 -12.41
CA ARG A 108 12.59 5.62 -11.44
C ARG A 108 12.27 6.26 -10.10
N ARG A 109 11.54 7.38 -10.10
CA ARG A 109 11.32 8.21 -8.91
C ARG A 109 10.05 7.83 -8.14
N GLU A 110 9.00 7.44 -8.84
CA GLU A 110 7.67 7.31 -8.24
C GLU A 110 7.41 5.88 -7.76
N ASP A 111 7.45 5.69 -6.44
CA ASP A 111 6.88 4.53 -5.76
C ASP A 111 5.48 4.83 -5.23
N CYS A 112 4.61 3.83 -5.24
CA CYS A 112 3.32 3.99 -4.57
C CYS A 112 3.50 3.94 -3.04
N PRO A 113 2.57 4.54 -2.27
CA PRO A 113 2.65 4.51 -0.80
C PRO A 113 2.78 3.10 -0.24
N GLU A 114 2.08 2.12 -0.83
CA GLU A 114 2.13 0.72 -0.42
C GLU A 114 3.54 0.13 -0.61
N SER A 115 4.19 0.40 -1.75
CA SER A 115 5.57 -0.05 -2.01
C SER A 115 6.55 0.56 -1.03
N SER A 116 6.41 1.86 -0.75
CA SER A 116 7.28 2.59 0.18
C SER A 116 7.19 2.00 1.60
N ILE A 117 5.97 1.82 2.11
CA ILE A 117 5.74 1.22 3.43
C ILE A 117 6.24 -0.23 3.47
N PHE A 118 6.05 -0.99 2.39
CA PHE A 118 6.52 -2.37 2.33
C PHE A 118 8.05 -2.44 2.42
N LEU A 119 8.78 -1.53 1.78
CA LEU A 119 10.25 -1.51 1.81
C LEU A 119 10.82 -1.10 3.17
N GLU A 120 10.07 -0.36 3.98
CA GLU A 120 10.45 -0.04 5.37
C GLU A 120 10.34 -1.24 6.32
N LEU A 121 9.62 -2.30 5.94
CA LEU A 121 9.51 -3.50 6.75
C LEU A 121 10.85 -4.25 6.81
N PRO A 122 11.20 -4.84 7.97
CA PRO A 122 12.27 -5.84 8.04
C PRO A 122 12.08 -6.93 6.98
N VAL A 123 13.18 -7.46 6.42
CA VAL A 123 13.15 -8.45 5.32
C VAL A 123 12.26 -9.64 5.68
N GLU A 124 12.31 -10.10 6.92
CA GLU A 124 11.51 -11.21 7.41
C GLU A 124 10.01 -10.88 7.41
N ALA A 125 9.65 -9.65 7.81
CA ALA A 125 8.27 -9.18 7.76
C ALA A 125 7.80 -9.02 6.31
N ARG A 126 8.65 -8.52 5.40
CA ARG A 126 8.33 -8.47 3.96
C ARG A 126 7.97 -9.84 3.41
N ARG A 127 8.79 -10.87 3.68
CA ARG A 127 8.53 -12.26 3.26
C ARG A 127 7.20 -12.75 3.81
N PHE A 128 6.98 -12.55 5.10
CA PHE A 128 5.75 -12.96 5.77
C PHE A 128 4.49 -12.32 5.14
N TRP A 129 4.46 -10.98 5.06
CA TRP A 129 3.29 -10.25 4.59
C TRP A 129 3.01 -10.49 3.10
N LEU A 130 4.04 -10.80 2.31
CA LEU A 130 3.89 -11.10 0.90
C LEU A 130 3.06 -12.37 0.62
N HIS A 131 3.10 -13.36 1.53
CA HIS A 131 2.31 -14.59 1.39
C HIS A 131 0.79 -14.36 1.37
N LEU A 132 0.31 -13.23 1.90
CA LEU A 132 -1.11 -12.86 1.80
C LEU A 132 -1.56 -12.59 0.36
N ALA A 133 -0.61 -12.38 -0.56
CA ALA A 133 -0.87 -12.17 -1.97
C ALA A 133 -0.59 -13.42 -2.82
N ASP A 134 -0.28 -14.56 -2.19
CA ASP A 134 -0.04 -15.82 -2.91
C ASP A 134 -1.28 -16.25 -3.69
N GLY A 135 -1.05 -16.74 -4.91
CA GLY A 135 -2.13 -17.18 -5.81
C GLY A 135 -2.89 -16.05 -6.51
N LEU A 136 -2.65 -14.78 -6.18
CA LEU A 136 -3.25 -13.67 -6.92
C LEU A 136 -2.67 -13.57 -8.34
N GLY A 137 -3.54 -13.44 -9.33
CA GLY A 137 -3.13 -13.05 -10.68
C GLY A 137 -2.64 -11.60 -10.71
N SER A 138 -1.90 -11.22 -11.76
CA SER A 138 -1.31 -9.87 -11.86
C SER A 138 -2.35 -8.74 -11.75
N PHE A 139 -3.59 -8.96 -12.19
CA PHE A 139 -4.68 -7.96 -12.10
C PHE A 139 -5.17 -7.79 -10.67
N GLU A 140 -5.40 -8.90 -9.97
CA GLU A 140 -5.83 -8.93 -8.58
C GLU A 140 -4.70 -8.40 -7.66
N TYR A 141 -3.46 -8.83 -7.89
CA TYR A 141 -2.26 -8.36 -7.19
C TYR A 141 -2.05 -6.84 -7.35
N SER A 142 -2.34 -6.30 -8.53
CA SER A 142 -2.16 -4.87 -8.83
C SER A 142 -3.32 -3.98 -8.38
N SER A 143 -4.34 -4.54 -7.70
CA SER A 143 -5.54 -3.79 -7.35
C SER A 143 -5.61 -3.50 -5.86
N ARG A 144 -5.82 -2.23 -5.48
CA ARG A 144 -6.00 -1.83 -4.06
C ARG A 144 -7.24 -2.46 -3.44
N ARG A 145 -8.24 -2.78 -4.27
CA ARG A 145 -9.49 -3.39 -3.82
C ARG A 145 -9.39 -4.90 -3.59
N PHE A 146 -8.48 -5.58 -4.30
CA PHE A 146 -8.45 -7.05 -4.34
C PHE A 146 -7.19 -7.63 -3.72
N ASN A 147 -6.09 -6.87 -3.66
CA ASN A 147 -4.89 -7.29 -2.95
C ASN A 147 -5.03 -6.95 -1.46
N PRO A 148 -5.22 -7.93 -0.56
CA PRO A 148 -5.40 -7.68 0.87
C PRO A 148 -4.15 -7.03 1.50
N LEU A 149 -2.97 -7.28 0.93
CA LEU A 149 -1.73 -6.68 1.41
C LEU A 149 -1.73 -5.15 1.23
N PHE A 150 -2.33 -4.62 0.16
CA PHE A 150 -2.37 -3.17 -0.07
C PHE A 150 -3.19 -2.46 1.00
N HIS A 151 -4.28 -3.08 1.44
CA HIS A 151 -5.06 -2.57 2.57
C HIS A 151 -4.25 -2.61 3.86
N LEU A 152 -3.65 -3.75 4.18
CA LEU A 152 -2.87 -3.94 5.41
C LEU A 152 -1.69 -2.98 5.52
N LEU A 153 -0.97 -2.72 4.43
CA LEU A 153 0.14 -1.77 4.39
C LEU A 153 -0.28 -0.36 4.81
N GLY A 154 -1.55 -0.01 4.68
CA GLY A 154 -2.07 1.26 5.18
C GLY A 154 -1.97 1.44 6.69
N TRP A 155 -1.81 0.36 7.48
CA TRP A 155 -1.56 0.43 8.92
C TRP A 155 -0.12 0.84 9.29
N GLY A 156 0.80 0.82 8.32
CA GLY A 156 2.18 1.27 8.48
C GLY A 156 3.16 0.17 8.91
N SER A 157 4.42 0.38 8.56
CA SER A 157 5.53 -0.56 8.75
C SER A 157 5.78 -0.90 10.22
N ALA A 158 5.66 0.08 11.12
CA ALA A 158 5.90 -0.11 12.55
C ALA A 158 4.93 -1.12 13.19
N LEU A 159 3.62 -1.01 12.92
CA LEU A 159 2.62 -1.93 13.48
C LEU A 159 2.81 -3.33 12.90
N LEU A 160 2.86 -3.42 11.56
CA LEU A 160 2.99 -4.69 10.84
C LEU A 160 4.29 -5.42 11.18
N GLY A 161 5.40 -4.71 11.38
CA GLY A 161 6.65 -5.29 11.85
C GLY A 161 6.53 -5.83 13.27
N THR A 162 5.85 -5.11 14.17
CA THR A 162 5.64 -5.55 15.56
C THR A 162 4.82 -6.84 15.64
N ILE A 163 3.78 -6.99 14.81
CA ILE A 163 2.99 -8.23 14.73
C ILE A 163 3.91 -9.42 14.44
N VAL A 164 4.73 -9.33 13.40
CA VAL A 164 5.60 -10.43 12.96
C VAL A 164 6.66 -10.80 14.00
N VAL A 165 7.12 -9.83 14.80
CA VAL A 165 8.09 -10.08 15.88
C VAL A 165 7.43 -10.75 17.08
N LYS A 166 6.18 -10.38 17.40
CA LYS A 166 5.47 -10.85 18.59
C LYS A 166 4.79 -12.19 18.40
N GLU A 167 4.24 -12.40 17.22
CA GLU A 167 3.58 -13.64 16.84
C GLU A 167 4.63 -14.61 16.31
N ASN A 168 4.58 -15.87 16.76
CA ASN A 168 5.49 -16.88 16.24
C ASN A 168 5.22 -17.10 14.74
N LYS A 169 6.26 -16.88 13.91
CA LYS A 169 6.19 -16.86 12.44
C LYS A 169 5.56 -18.11 11.83
N GLU A 170 5.71 -19.25 12.50
CA GLU A 170 5.21 -20.54 12.01
C GLU A 170 3.68 -20.70 12.10
N HIS A 171 2.96 -19.81 12.79
CA HIS A 171 1.53 -20.01 13.11
C HIS A 171 0.62 -18.89 12.58
N LEU A 172 1.21 -17.84 12.00
CA LEU A 172 0.46 -16.75 11.41
C LEU A 172 0.02 -17.10 9.98
N SER A 173 -1.15 -17.71 9.84
CA SER A 173 -1.85 -17.76 8.55
C SER A 173 -2.73 -16.51 8.36
N PRO A 174 -3.20 -16.19 7.14
CA PRO A 174 -4.22 -15.15 6.94
C PRO A 174 -5.42 -15.32 7.88
N GLU A 175 -5.90 -16.56 8.06
CA GLU A 175 -7.03 -16.91 8.92
C GLU A 175 -6.71 -16.70 10.40
N HIS A 176 -5.50 -17.05 10.83
CA HIS A 176 -5.04 -16.77 12.18
C HIS A 176 -5.00 -15.25 12.42
N LEU A 177 -4.45 -14.48 11.49
CA LEU A 177 -4.40 -13.03 11.59
C LEU A 177 -5.80 -12.42 11.67
N SER A 178 -6.74 -12.83 10.81
CA SER A 178 -8.14 -12.41 10.85
C SER A 178 -8.78 -12.66 12.21
N LYS A 179 -8.51 -13.84 12.79
CA LYS A 179 -9.09 -14.24 14.07
C LYS A 179 -8.46 -13.51 15.25
N THR A 180 -7.15 -13.33 15.22
CA THR A 180 -6.39 -12.74 16.32
C THR A 180 -6.54 -11.22 16.31
N TYR A 181 -6.40 -10.57 15.16
CA TYR A 181 -6.44 -9.11 14.98
C TYR A 181 -7.51 -8.68 13.96
N PRO A 182 -8.80 -8.90 14.27
CA PRO A 182 -9.88 -8.61 13.31
C PRO A 182 -9.93 -7.14 12.89
N VAL A 183 -9.49 -6.22 13.77
CA VAL A 183 -9.37 -4.78 13.46
C VAL A 183 -8.57 -4.48 12.19
N LEU A 184 -7.58 -5.30 11.84
CA LEU A 184 -6.74 -5.07 10.66
C LEU A 184 -7.47 -5.34 9.34
N GLN A 185 -8.61 -6.03 9.40
CA GLN A 185 -9.49 -6.37 8.27
C GLN A 185 -10.87 -5.72 8.39
N SER A 186 -11.04 -4.85 9.37
CA SER A 186 -12.27 -4.15 9.65
C SER A 186 -12.63 -3.15 8.55
N GLY A 187 -13.82 -2.53 8.66
CA GLY A 187 -14.28 -1.56 7.65
C GLY A 187 -13.53 -0.23 7.68
N VAL A 188 -12.71 0.03 8.69
CA VAL A 188 -12.04 1.33 8.84
C VAL A 188 -10.89 1.50 7.85
N ALA A 189 -10.73 2.73 7.38
CA ALA A 189 -9.62 3.08 6.48
C ALA A 189 -8.28 3.01 7.26
N PRO A 190 -7.33 2.12 6.90
CA PRO A 190 -6.13 1.89 7.70
C PRO A 190 -5.26 3.14 7.85
N ARG A 191 -4.97 3.84 6.74
CA ARG A 191 -4.13 5.04 6.75
C ARG A 191 -4.72 6.18 7.58
N ALA A 192 -6.05 6.31 7.57
CA ALA A 192 -6.74 7.33 8.37
C ALA A 192 -6.68 7.03 9.87
N ASN A 193 -6.44 5.76 10.25
CA ASN A 193 -6.54 5.29 11.63
C ASN A 193 -5.22 4.77 12.22
N ALA A 194 -4.16 4.72 11.42
CA ALA A 194 -2.84 4.26 11.84
C ALA A 194 -2.28 5.07 13.02
N TYR A 195 -2.59 6.37 13.11
CA TYR A 195 -2.23 7.20 14.26
C TYR A 195 -2.82 6.68 15.57
N LEU A 196 -4.10 6.31 15.55
CA LEU A 196 -4.83 5.83 16.73
C LEU A 196 -4.27 4.48 17.19
N LEU A 197 -4.09 3.53 16.25
CA LEU A 197 -3.51 2.22 16.59
C LEU A 197 -2.05 2.34 17.07
N LYS A 198 -1.26 3.24 16.50
CA LYS A 198 0.10 3.53 17.01
C LYS A 198 0.05 4.03 18.46
N GLY A 199 -0.89 4.91 18.81
CA GLY A 199 -1.06 5.37 20.19
C GLY A 199 -1.49 4.26 21.15
N ILE A 200 -2.47 3.43 20.76
CA ILE A 200 -2.96 2.30 21.56
C ILE A 200 -1.83 1.29 21.79
N THR A 201 -1.14 0.86 20.74
CA THR A 201 -0.08 -0.14 20.84
C THR A 201 1.14 0.37 21.59
N ARG A 202 1.45 1.67 21.52
CA ARG A 202 2.50 2.28 22.35
C ARG A 202 2.20 2.20 23.85
N GLN A 203 0.94 2.36 24.24
CA GLN A 203 0.55 2.39 25.66
C GLN A 203 0.21 1.00 26.22
N ARG A 204 -0.44 0.14 25.43
CA ARG A 204 -0.98 -1.15 25.88
C ARG A 204 -0.33 -2.38 25.24
N GLY A 205 0.58 -2.17 24.30
CA GLY A 205 1.12 -3.25 23.49
C GLY A 205 0.13 -3.78 22.46
N ILE A 206 0.61 -4.67 21.59
CA ILE A 206 -0.16 -5.17 20.46
C ILE A 206 -1.29 -6.12 20.85
N GLU A 207 -1.15 -6.80 21.99
CA GLU A 207 -2.13 -7.71 22.57
C GLU A 207 -3.50 -7.06 22.78
N SER A 208 -3.51 -5.74 23.02
CA SER A 208 -4.74 -4.97 23.19
C SER A 208 -5.60 -4.90 21.93
N LEU A 209 -5.02 -5.16 20.75
CA LEU A 209 -5.73 -5.16 19.48
C LEU A 209 -6.51 -6.47 19.23
N ARG A 210 -6.41 -7.45 20.13
CA ARG A 210 -6.94 -8.79 19.91
C ARG A 210 -8.45 -8.88 20.11
N GLY A 211 -9.08 -9.69 19.27
CA GLY A 211 -10.49 -10.08 19.41
C GLY A 211 -11.51 -9.06 18.89
N THR A 212 -12.73 -9.55 18.67
CA THR A 212 -13.82 -8.81 18.02
C THR A 212 -14.42 -7.70 18.89
N LEU A 213 -14.27 -7.79 20.22
CA LEU A 213 -14.72 -6.73 21.11
C LEU A 213 -13.87 -5.46 20.93
N PHE A 214 -12.55 -5.60 20.80
CA PHE A 214 -11.66 -4.47 20.53
C PHE A 214 -12.00 -3.85 19.17
N GLU A 215 -12.10 -4.67 18.13
CA GLU A 215 -12.48 -4.23 16.77
C GLU A 215 -13.73 -3.34 16.80
N ARG A 216 -14.86 -3.84 17.35
CA ARG A 216 -16.11 -3.07 17.39
C ARG A 216 -15.98 -1.76 18.16
N ARG A 217 -15.36 -1.80 19.33
CA ARG A 217 -15.14 -0.59 20.16
C ARG A 217 -14.25 0.42 19.43
N PHE A 218 -13.25 -0.06 18.70
CA PHE A 218 -12.35 0.77 17.92
C PHE A 218 -13.05 1.37 16.69
N GLU A 219 -13.85 0.60 15.97
CA GLU A 219 -14.66 1.09 14.85
C GLU A 219 -15.61 2.20 15.31
N ASP A 220 -16.33 1.97 16.41
CA ASP A 220 -17.22 2.96 17.01
C ASP A 220 -16.43 4.21 17.40
N PHE A 221 -15.34 4.07 18.16
CA PHE A 221 -14.51 5.19 18.59
C PHE A 221 -13.97 6.00 17.39
N SER A 222 -13.41 5.31 16.39
CA SER A 222 -12.90 5.91 15.16
C SER A 222 -14.01 6.69 14.45
N ALA A 223 -15.19 6.10 14.26
CA ALA A 223 -16.29 6.74 13.57
C ALA A 223 -16.76 8.02 14.28
N HIS A 224 -16.94 7.96 15.60
CA HIS A 224 -17.33 9.13 16.40
C HIS A 224 -16.26 10.24 16.35
N LEU A 225 -14.99 9.87 16.47
CA LEU A 225 -13.89 10.83 16.39
C LEU A 225 -13.84 11.51 15.01
N MET A 226 -13.93 10.75 13.92
CA MET A 226 -13.91 11.31 12.57
C MET A 226 -15.11 12.23 12.31
N GLN A 227 -16.30 11.83 12.77
CA GLN A 227 -17.49 12.67 12.67
C GLN A 227 -17.27 13.99 13.41
N HIS A 228 -16.83 13.94 14.66
CA HIS A 228 -16.56 15.13 15.48
C HIS A 228 -15.55 16.08 14.81
N LEU A 229 -14.45 15.54 14.29
CA LEU A 229 -13.44 16.33 13.59
C LEU A 229 -13.96 16.93 12.28
N SER A 230 -14.84 16.22 11.56
CA SER A 230 -15.39 16.68 10.28
C SER A 230 -16.36 17.88 10.39
N GLU A 231 -16.93 18.10 11.58
CA GLU A 231 -17.84 19.23 11.86
C GLU A 231 -17.09 20.56 12.04
N LEU A 232 -15.76 20.53 12.08
CA LEU A 232 -14.94 21.73 12.24
C LEU A 232 -14.96 22.61 10.98
N PRO A 233 -14.98 23.94 11.14
CA PRO A 233 -15.11 24.86 10.02
C PRO A 233 -13.90 24.80 9.08
N TRP A 234 -14.18 24.76 7.78
CA TRP A 234 -13.16 24.81 6.73
C TRP A 234 -12.41 26.15 6.73
N GLN A 235 -11.07 26.09 6.64
CA GLN A 235 -10.19 27.27 6.58
C GLN A 235 -9.58 27.39 5.18
N GLY A 236 -10.16 28.25 4.33
CA GLY A 236 -9.82 28.30 2.90
C GLY A 236 -8.42 28.75 2.56
N ASP A 237 -7.88 29.70 3.33
CA ASP A 237 -6.55 30.27 3.11
C ASP A 237 -5.43 29.47 3.81
N ALA A 238 -5.79 28.41 4.54
CA ALA A 238 -4.82 27.58 5.23
C ALA A 238 -3.96 26.75 4.26
N PRO A 239 -2.70 26.41 4.64
CA PRO A 239 -1.88 25.49 3.89
C PRO A 239 -2.50 24.09 3.84
N PHE A 240 -2.05 23.25 2.90
CA PHE A 240 -2.48 21.85 2.87
C PHE A 240 -1.98 21.09 4.09
N THR A 241 -2.86 20.29 4.70
CA THR A 241 -2.60 19.55 5.95
C THR A 241 -1.33 18.70 5.89
N HIS A 242 -1.04 18.07 4.76
CA HIS A 242 0.14 17.20 4.60
C HIS A 242 1.48 17.96 4.51
N LEU A 243 1.45 19.30 4.45
CA LEU A 243 2.65 20.14 4.42
C LEU A 243 3.02 20.68 5.80
N LEU A 244 2.20 20.43 6.82
CA LEU A 244 2.47 20.87 8.19
C LEU A 244 3.60 20.06 8.81
N SER A 245 4.33 20.67 9.75
CA SER A 245 5.46 20.05 10.45
C SER A 245 5.01 19.24 11.68
N LEU A 246 4.09 18.29 11.50
CA LEU A 246 3.54 17.43 12.55
C LEU A 246 3.71 15.93 12.21
N ASP A 247 3.33 15.02 13.12
CA ASP A 247 3.39 13.56 12.87
C ASP A 247 2.60 13.22 11.59
N PRO A 248 3.23 12.61 10.56
CA PRO A 248 2.56 12.29 9.31
C PRO A 248 1.32 11.41 9.45
N LEU A 249 1.27 10.51 10.43
CA LEU A 249 0.09 9.67 10.67
C LEU A 249 -1.08 10.49 11.23
N PHE A 250 -0.79 11.49 12.06
CA PHE A 250 -1.81 12.42 12.54
C PHE A 250 -2.35 13.27 11.39
N LEU A 251 -1.47 13.73 10.49
CA LEU A 251 -1.88 14.49 9.31
C LEU A 251 -2.74 13.63 8.35
N ASP A 252 -2.41 12.34 8.19
CA ASP A 252 -3.25 11.40 7.44
C ASP A 252 -4.61 11.15 8.12
N LEU A 253 -4.67 11.11 9.46
CA LEU A 253 -5.93 11.04 10.20
C LEU A 253 -6.85 12.24 9.90
N LEU A 254 -6.31 13.47 9.98
CA LEU A 254 -7.08 14.67 9.64
C LEU A 254 -7.53 14.69 8.17
N ARG A 255 -6.61 14.38 7.24
CA ARG A 255 -6.86 14.52 5.80
C ARG A 255 -7.71 13.41 5.21
N LEU A 256 -7.42 12.16 5.58
CA LEU A 256 -8.06 10.96 5.03
C LEU A 256 -9.26 10.50 5.86
N GLY A 257 -9.22 10.71 7.18
CA GLY A 257 -10.31 10.37 8.08
C GLY A 257 -11.35 11.49 8.19
N ALA A 258 -10.93 12.65 8.68
CA ALA A 258 -11.84 13.79 8.92
C ALA A 258 -12.10 14.66 7.68
N GLY A 259 -11.42 14.42 6.56
CA GLY A 259 -11.58 15.19 5.32
C GLY A 259 -10.99 16.61 5.37
N ILE A 260 -10.20 16.94 6.40
CA ILE A 260 -9.59 18.26 6.59
C ILE A 260 -8.36 18.39 5.70
N LYS A 261 -8.55 18.92 4.50
CA LYS A 261 -7.47 19.07 3.49
C LYS A 261 -6.53 20.24 3.74
N ARG A 262 -7.00 21.27 4.47
CA ARG A 262 -6.28 22.50 4.77
C ARG A 262 -6.59 22.94 6.20
N ILE A 263 -5.55 23.36 6.94
CA ILE A 263 -5.65 23.77 8.35
C ILE A 263 -4.39 24.55 8.77
N HIS A 264 -4.54 25.57 9.61
CA HIS A 264 -3.39 26.29 10.19
C HIS A 264 -2.70 25.46 11.29
N ASP A 265 -1.40 25.66 11.47
CA ASP A 265 -0.59 24.91 12.46
C ASP A 265 -1.16 24.98 13.88
N ASP A 266 -1.55 26.18 14.34
CA ASP A 266 -2.07 26.37 15.71
C ASP A 266 -3.34 25.53 15.96
N LEU A 267 -4.24 25.48 14.98
CA LEU A 267 -5.44 24.67 15.08
C LEU A 267 -5.11 23.18 14.98
N ALA A 268 -4.21 22.77 14.08
CA ALA A 268 -3.78 21.38 13.95
C ALA A 268 -3.14 20.86 15.25
N ILE A 269 -2.34 21.69 15.94
CA ILE A 269 -1.75 21.38 17.25
C ILE A 269 -2.85 21.22 18.30
N SER A 270 -3.83 22.13 18.33
CA SER A 270 -4.97 22.04 19.25
C SER A 270 -5.79 20.76 19.03
N LEU A 271 -6.08 20.41 17.77
CA LEU A 271 -6.78 19.18 17.43
C LEU A 271 -5.97 17.94 17.78
N LYS A 272 -4.65 17.99 17.63
CA LYS A 272 -3.79 16.87 18.04
C LYS A 272 -3.94 16.60 19.53
N LYS A 273 -3.92 17.66 20.36
CA LYS A 273 -4.11 17.54 21.79
C LYS A 273 -5.47 16.93 22.14
N GLU A 274 -6.53 17.40 21.50
CA GLU A 274 -7.89 16.86 21.67
C GLU A 274 -7.96 15.36 21.30
N VAL A 275 -7.41 14.99 20.14
CA VAL A 275 -7.35 13.59 19.68
C VAL A 275 -6.57 12.73 20.68
N ASP A 276 -5.44 13.21 21.20
CA ASP A 276 -4.62 12.50 22.18
C ASP A 276 -5.36 12.30 23.52
N GLU A 277 -6.13 13.28 23.97
CA GLU A 277 -6.97 13.20 25.16
C GLU A 277 -8.11 12.18 24.98
N GLN A 278 -8.83 12.24 23.85
CA GLN A 278 -9.89 11.27 23.53
C GLN A 278 -9.34 9.85 23.38
N LEU A 279 -8.18 9.69 22.74
CA LEU A 279 -7.50 8.40 22.62
C LEU A 279 -7.10 7.85 23.99
N SER A 280 -6.59 8.69 24.87
CA SER A 280 -6.23 8.28 26.24
C SER A 280 -7.46 7.85 27.04
N SER A 281 -8.58 8.56 26.90
CA SER A 281 -9.88 8.18 27.49
C SER A 281 -10.38 6.84 26.95
N PHE A 282 -10.28 6.60 25.64
CA PHE A 282 -10.62 5.32 25.02
C PHE A 282 -9.76 4.18 25.58
N ILE A 283 -8.44 4.37 25.66
CA ILE A 283 -7.50 3.39 26.20
C ILE A 283 -7.77 3.08 27.67
N GLY A 284 -8.16 4.07 28.48
CA GLY A 284 -8.57 3.84 29.87
C GLY A 284 -9.81 2.97 29.99
N LYS A 285 -10.77 3.09 29.06
CA LYS A 285 -11.99 2.29 29.05
C LYS A 285 -11.78 0.85 28.61
N LEU A 286 -10.66 0.51 27.97
CA LEU A 286 -10.37 -0.88 27.57
C LEU A 286 -10.11 -1.81 28.78
N GLU A 287 -9.93 -1.26 29.98
CA GLU A 287 -9.75 -2.01 31.24
C GLU A 287 -11.07 -2.46 31.89
N ALA A 288 -12.20 -1.92 31.45
CA ALA A 288 -13.55 -2.22 31.94
C ALA A 288 -14.33 -3.07 30.93
#